data_AF-A0A1M7JAM9-F1
#
_entry.id   AF-A0A1M7JAM9-F1
#
_cell.length_a   1.000
_cell.length_b   1.000
_cell.length_c   1.000
_cell.angle_alpha   90.00
_cell.angle_beta   90.00
_cell.angle_gamma   90.00
#
_symmetry.space_group_name_H-M   'P 1'
#
loop_
_entity.id
_entity.type
_entity.pdbx_description
1 polymer ?
#
loop_
_entity_poly.entity_id
_entity_poly.type
_entity_poly.pdbx_seq_one_letter_code
_entity_poly.pdbx_strand_id
1 'polypeptide(L)'
;MKFILMVAALISLIGCSDSNKLSCYNDRLTTYKKEKLYVQLIKSAKKEIPLLNDEHGQNLFKVPSYIDSAMIDDAVFFNQDKNKCLLFILQQTSNKLYLDQVLIIHGSYIKGEWEFMIDRLPAVPTIIYTVRKSGSRDHPIENSFKTLSEKARLFVLTAGTVGNYGCSIDNMYWFGDQNQ
;
A
#
# COMPACT_ATOMS: atom_id res chain seq x y z
N MET A 1 -14.53 -45.19 35.43
CA MET A 1 -15.47 -44.03 35.39
C MET A 1 -14.89 -42.98 34.46
N LYS A 2 -15.68 -42.53 33.49
CA LYS A 2 -15.26 -41.80 32.29
C LYS A 2 -14.90 -40.34 32.61
N PHE A 3 -13.64 -39.98 32.33
CA PHE A 3 -13.22 -38.62 32.01
C PHE A 3 -13.20 -38.51 30.49
N ILE A 4 -14.06 -37.68 29.89
CA ILE A 4 -13.80 -37.08 28.57
C ILE A 4 -14.33 -35.64 28.62
N LEU A 5 -13.42 -34.71 28.86
CA LEU A 5 -13.49 -33.37 28.28
C LEU A 5 -13.55 -33.54 26.76
N MET A 6 -14.58 -32.97 26.12
CA MET A 6 -14.41 -32.51 24.75
C MET A 6 -14.78 -31.04 24.72
N VAL A 7 -13.73 -30.24 24.95
CA VAL A 7 -13.64 -28.85 24.54
C VAL A 7 -14.16 -28.78 23.11
N ALA A 8 -15.24 -28.04 22.90
CA ALA A 8 -15.67 -27.59 21.58
C ALA A 8 -14.64 -26.58 21.08
N ALA A 9 -13.48 -27.11 20.69
CA ALA A 9 -12.43 -26.42 20.00
C ALA A 9 -12.71 -26.50 18.51
N LEU A 10 -12.76 -25.32 17.89
CA LEU A 10 -12.40 -25.09 16.50
C LEU A 10 -13.18 -25.90 15.47
N ILE A 11 -14.37 -25.40 15.14
CA ILE A 11 -14.74 -25.33 13.72
C ILE A 11 -14.99 -23.85 13.42
N SER A 12 -13.92 -23.06 13.55
CA SER A 12 -13.76 -21.79 12.84
C SER A 12 -13.53 -22.12 11.35
N LEU A 13 -14.50 -22.77 10.71
CA LEU A 13 -14.59 -22.79 9.25
C LEU A 13 -15.08 -21.40 8.83
N ILE A 14 -14.18 -20.42 8.98
CA ILE A 14 -14.23 -19.23 8.15
C ILE A 14 -13.86 -19.76 6.77
N GLY A 15 -14.87 -20.17 6.01
CA GLY A 15 -14.71 -20.45 4.60
C GLY A 15 -14.14 -19.21 3.95
N CYS A 16 -12.86 -19.24 3.60
CA CYS A 16 -12.30 -18.32 2.62
C CYS A 16 -12.89 -18.71 1.26
N SER A 17 -14.12 -18.28 0.99
CA SER A 17 -14.67 -18.28 -0.37
C SER A 17 -13.81 -17.35 -1.20
N ASP A 18 -13.31 -17.82 -2.35
CA ASP A 18 -12.69 -17.08 -3.47
C ASP A 18 -12.69 -15.55 -3.33
N SER A 19 -11.89 -15.02 -2.39
CA SER A 19 -11.96 -13.61 -2.05
C SER A 19 -11.02 -12.88 -2.99
N ASN A 20 -11.60 -12.01 -3.82
CA ASN A 20 -10.85 -11.04 -4.61
C ASN A 20 -9.74 -10.43 -3.73
N LYS A 21 -8.48 -10.52 -4.19
CA LYS A 21 -7.27 -10.00 -3.51
C LYS A 21 -7.50 -8.65 -2.83
N LEU A 22 -8.18 -7.73 -3.53
CA LEU A 22 -8.46 -6.39 -3.02
C LEU A 22 -9.42 -6.41 -1.83
N SER A 23 -10.49 -7.22 -1.89
CA SER A 23 -11.45 -7.36 -0.79
C SER A 23 -10.77 -7.94 0.44
N CYS A 24 -10.00 -9.02 0.28
CA CYS A 24 -9.31 -9.62 1.42
C CYS A 24 -8.29 -8.67 2.04
N TYR A 25 -7.56 -7.91 1.21
CA TYR A 25 -6.65 -6.89 1.71
C TYR A 25 -7.37 -5.77 2.46
N ASN A 26 -8.55 -5.31 1.99
CA ASN A 26 -9.31 -4.27 2.66
C ASN A 26 -9.77 -4.71 4.08
N ASP A 27 -10.16 -5.97 4.25
CA ASP A 27 -10.47 -6.54 5.56
C ASP A 27 -9.24 -6.56 6.47
N ARG A 28 -8.09 -6.96 5.94
CA ARG A 28 -6.81 -6.94 6.65
C ARG A 28 -6.39 -5.52 7.05
N LEU A 29 -6.55 -4.54 6.14
CA LEU A 29 -6.25 -3.14 6.39
C LEU A 29 -7.14 -2.57 7.51
N THR A 30 -8.40 -2.98 7.58
CA THR A 30 -9.32 -2.59 8.67
C THR A 30 -8.83 -3.09 10.03
N THR A 31 -8.20 -4.27 10.06
CA THR A 31 -7.52 -4.80 11.26
C THR A 31 -6.25 -4.00 11.56
N TYR A 32 -5.39 -3.75 10.57
CA TYR A 32 -4.16 -2.97 10.73
C TYR A 32 -4.41 -1.58 11.30
N LYS A 33 -5.46 -0.88 10.84
CA LYS A 33 -5.83 0.46 11.34
C LYS A 33 -6.03 0.55 12.86
N LYS A 34 -6.28 -0.59 13.52
CA LYS A 34 -6.45 -0.68 14.98
C LYS A 34 -5.15 -1.04 15.71
N GLU A 35 -4.11 -1.47 14.99
CA GLU A 35 -2.83 -1.86 15.57
C GLU A 35 -1.97 -0.63 15.92
N LYS A 36 -1.31 -0.66 17.08
CA LYS A 36 -0.40 0.41 17.52
C LYS A 36 0.71 0.70 16.50
N LEU A 37 1.26 -0.36 15.89
CA LEU A 37 2.35 -0.24 14.92
C LEU A 37 1.92 0.55 13.68
N TYR A 38 0.72 0.29 13.16
CA TYR A 38 0.16 1.04 12.03
C TYR A 38 -0.05 2.51 12.39
N VAL A 39 -0.62 2.79 13.57
CA VAL A 39 -0.85 4.17 14.02
C VAL A 39 0.47 4.94 14.15
N GLN A 40 1.50 4.28 14.68
CA GLN A 40 2.87 4.83 14.74
C GLN A 40 3.42 5.11 13.34
N LEU A 41 3.31 4.15 12.42
CA LEU A 41 3.76 4.30 11.03
C LEU A 41 3.11 5.49 10.35
N ILE A 42 1.77 5.59 10.37
CA ILE A 42 1.05 6.69 9.71
C ILE A 42 1.42 8.04 10.34
N LYS A 43 1.62 8.08 11.65
CA LYS A 43 2.06 9.30 12.34
C LYS A 43 3.46 9.72 11.91
N SER A 44 4.41 8.78 11.83
CA SER A 44 5.77 9.06 11.33
C SER A 44 5.75 9.48 9.87
N ALA A 45 4.99 8.79 9.02
CA ALA A 45 4.85 9.10 7.60
C ALA A 45 4.37 10.55 7.38
N LYS A 46 3.32 10.97 8.11
CA LYS A 46 2.79 12.34 8.05
C LYS A 46 3.78 13.40 8.53
N LYS A 47 4.73 13.03 9.40
CA LYS A 47 5.77 13.93 9.91
C LYS A 47 6.95 14.03 8.93
N GLU A 48 7.39 12.91 8.38
CA GLU A 48 8.67 12.79 7.67
C GLU A 48 8.56 12.92 6.15
N ILE A 49 7.53 12.33 5.53
CA ILE A 49 7.41 12.31 4.06
C ILE A 49 7.30 13.73 3.47
N PRO A 50 6.58 14.68 4.08
CA PRO A 50 6.58 16.08 3.64
C PRO A 50 7.93 16.80 3.76
N LEU A 51 8.99 16.15 4.25
CA LEU A 51 10.35 16.69 4.31
C LEU A 51 11.29 15.99 3.32
N LEU A 52 10.85 14.89 2.70
CA LEU A 52 11.61 14.18 1.68
C LEU A 52 11.66 15.00 0.39
N ASN A 53 12.80 14.97 -0.29
CA ASN A 53 13.03 15.69 -1.54
C ASN A 53 13.44 14.71 -2.63
N ASP A 54 12.82 14.76 -3.81
CA ASP A 54 13.13 13.90 -4.96
C ASP A 54 14.59 14.00 -5.45
N GLU A 55 14.91 13.25 -6.51
CA GLU A 55 16.25 13.24 -7.15
C GLU A 55 16.69 14.63 -7.67
N HIS A 56 15.77 15.59 -7.78
CA HIS A 56 16.03 16.97 -8.18
C HIS A 56 16.06 17.95 -6.99
N GLY A 57 15.99 17.44 -5.76
CA GLY A 57 15.97 18.24 -4.55
C GLY A 57 14.64 18.96 -4.29
N GLN A 58 13.57 18.59 -4.99
CA GLN A 58 12.25 19.16 -4.80
C GLN A 58 11.45 18.36 -3.78
N ASN A 59 10.85 19.06 -2.82
CA ASN A 59 10.00 18.44 -1.81
C ASN A 59 8.83 17.66 -2.43
N LEU A 60 8.60 16.42 -2.00
CA LEU A 60 7.56 15.54 -2.60
C LEU A 60 6.14 16.13 -2.56
N PHE A 61 5.84 16.95 -1.55
CA PHE A 61 4.55 17.63 -1.39
C PHE A 61 4.56 19.06 -1.95
N LYS A 62 5.72 19.58 -2.37
CA LYS A 62 5.75 20.75 -3.25
C LYS A 62 5.40 20.29 -4.66
N VAL A 63 4.10 20.31 -4.87
CA VAL A 63 3.35 20.04 -6.08
C VAL A 63 4.05 20.66 -7.31
N PRO A 64 4.60 19.86 -8.25
CA PRO A 64 4.98 20.32 -9.57
C PRO A 64 3.82 21.08 -10.24
N SER A 65 4.09 21.97 -11.19
CA SER A 65 3.07 22.85 -11.81
C SER A 65 1.86 22.15 -12.46
N TYR A 66 1.90 20.83 -12.58
CA TYR A 66 0.86 20.00 -13.17
C TYR A 66 0.18 19.03 -12.19
N ILE A 67 0.64 18.93 -10.95
CA ILE A 67 -0.09 18.23 -9.87
C ILE A 67 -1.12 19.23 -9.32
N ASP A 68 -2.37 18.80 -9.12
CA ASP A 68 -3.43 19.64 -8.54
C ASP A 68 -3.55 19.38 -7.03
N SER A 69 -3.42 18.13 -6.62
CA SER A 69 -3.54 17.71 -5.23
C SER A 69 -2.72 16.45 -4.95
N ALA A 70 -2.25 16.32 -3.71
CA ALA A 70 -1.51 15.14 -3.26
C ALA A 70 -1.88 14.78 -1.82
N MET A 71 -1.89 13.48 -1.50
CA MET A 71 -2.09 13.00 -0.14
C MET A 71 -1.37 11.68 0.14
N ILE A 72 -1.05 11.44 1.41
CA ILE A 72 -0.64 10.13 1.89
C ILE A 72 -1.87 9.23 1.96
N ASP A 73 -1.83 8.07 1.30
CA ASP A 73 -2.90 7.08 1.38
C ASP A 73 -2.90 6.37 2.74
N ASP A 74 -4.05 5.79 3.09
CA ASP A 74 -4.18 4.97 4.29
C ASP A 74 -3.74 3.51 4.07
N ALA A 75 -3.51 3.10 2.83
CA ALA A 75 -3.06 1.76 2.51
C ALA A 75 -1.61 1.54 2.95
N VAL A 76 -1.37 0.48 3.73
CA VAL A 76 -0.04 0.08 4.19
C VAL A 76 0.15 -1.42 4.00
N PHE A 77 1.21 -1.79 3.29
CA PHE A 77 1.60 -3.18 3.08
C PHE A 77 2.83 -3.49 3.91
N PHE A 78 2.70 -4.33 4.93
CA PHE A 78 3.83 -4.80 5.71
C PHE A 78 4.47 -6.03 5.06
N ASN A 79 5.79 -6.20 5.24
CA ASN A 79 6.42 -7.49 5.06
C ASN A 79 6.00 -8.47 6.19
N GLN A 80 6.47 -9.72 6.11
CA GLN A 80 6.09 -10.76 7.07
C GLN A 80 6.41 -10.40 8.53
N ASP A 81 7.59 -9.82 8.77
CA ASP A 81 8.05 -9.45 10.11
C ASP A 81 7.51 -8.09 10.60
N LYS A 82 6.74 -7.40 9.75
CA LYS A 82 6.24 -6.03 9.98
C LYS A 82 7.33 -5.01 10.31
N ASN A 83 8.58 -5.28 9.93
CA ASN A 83 9.70 -4.35 10.07
C ASN A 83 9.98 -3.55 8.78
N LYS A 84 9.31 -3.87 7.69
CA LYS A 84 9.29 -3.10 6.45
C LYS A 84 7.86 -2.83 6.01
N CYS A 85 7.66 -1.75 5.28
CA CYS A 85 6.35 -1.42 4.71
C CYS A 85 6.43 -0.75 3.34
N LEU A 86 5.32 -0.82 2.59
CA LEU A 86 5.00 0.07 1.48
C LEU A 86 3.86 1.01 1.91
N LEU A 87 3.95 2.26 1.47
CA LEU A 87 2.94 3.29 1.62
C LEU A 87 2.83 4.10 0.33
N PHE A 88 1.65 4.67 0.06
CA PHE A 88 1.42 5.42 -1.17
C PHE A 88 1.32 6.92 -0.91
N ILE A 89 1.89 7.70 -1.84
CA ILE A 89 1.51 9.09 -2.06
C ILE A 89 0.68 9.13 -3.33
N LEU A 90 -0.58 9.54 -3.20
CA LEU A 90 -1.50 9.69 -4.32
C LEU A 90 -1.38 11.12 -4.83
N GLN A 91 -1.21 11.29 -6.13
CA GLN A 91 -1.06 12.59 -6.79
C GLN A 91 -2.06 12.71 -7.93
N GLN A 92 -3.06 13.57 -7.77
CA GLN A 92 -3.98 13.90 -8.85
C GLN A 92 -3.41 15.05 -9.66
N THR A 93 -3.37 14.89 -10.98
CA THR A 93 -2.85 15.93 -11.87
C THR A 93 -3.95 16.86 -12.36
N SER A 94 -3.56 17.97 -13.00
CA SER A 94 -4.51 18.89 -13.61
C SER A 94 -5.50 18.23 -14.54
N ASN A 95 -6.74 18.71 -14.58
CA ASN A 95 -7.80 18.20 -15.47
C ASN A 95 -7.42 18.21 -16.97
N LYS A 96 -6.37 18.95 -17.35
CA LYS A 96 -5.81 18.97 -18.72
C LYS A 96 -4.97 17.73 -19.04
N LEU A 97 -4.46 17.05 -18.01
CA LEU A 97 -3.71 15.81 -18.12
C LEU A 97 -4.63 14.61 -17.92
N TYR A 98 -4.33 13.51 -18.61
CA TYR A 98 -5.13 12.28 -18.58
C TYR A 98 -4.69 11.27 -17.52
N LEU A 99 -3.60 11.56 -16.82
CA LEU A 99 -2.87 10.60 -16.00
C LEU A 99 -2.68 11.13 -14.60
N ASP A 100 -3.06 10.35 -13.60
CA ASP A 100 -2.67 10.53 -12.20
C ASP A 100 -1.47 9.66 -11.87
N GLN A 101 -0.85 9.95 -10.73
CA GLN A 101 0.36 9.27 -10.30
C GLN A 101 0.21 8.73 -8.88
N VAL A 102 0.87 7.61 -8.64
CA VAL A 102 1.04 7.03 -7.31
C VAL A 102 2.52 6.78 -7.13
N LEU A 103 3.08 7.41 -6.11
CA LEU A 103 4.44 7.13 -5.67
C LEU A 103 4.39 6.08 -4.56
N ILE A 104 5.08 4.97 -4.77
CA ILE A 104 5.22 3.90 -3.78
C ILE A 104 6.49 4.18 -2.97
N ILE A 105 6.31 4.40 -1.66
CA ILE A 105 7.36 4.70 -0.70
C ILE A 105 7.63 3.47 0.16
N HIS A 106 8.91 3.13 0.32
CA HIS A 106 9.35 2.11 1.27
C HIS A 106 9.64 2.73 2.63
N GLY A 107 9.25 2.02 3.69
CA GLY A 107 9.62 2.35 5.07
C GLY A 107 10.23 1.16 5.78
N SER A 108 11.13 1.43 6.72
CA SER A 108 11.76 0.43 7.59
C SER A 108 11.62 0.82 9.06
N TYR A 109 11.38 -0.15 9.92
CA TYR A 109 11.30 0.04 11.37
C TYR A 109 12.67 -0.22 12.00
N ILE A 110 13.40 0.85 12.28
CA ILE A 110 14.80 0.82 12.71
C ILE A 110 14.89 1.48 14.10
N LYS A 111 15.48 0.77 15.06
CA LYS A 111 15.73 1.29 16.43
C LYS A 111 14.47 1.88 17.12
N GLY A 112 13.28 1.36 16.80
CA GLY A 112 12.03 1.77 17.43
C GLY A 112 11.27 2.89 16.69
N GLU A 113 11.80 3.37 15.56
CA GLU A 113 11.20 4.42 14.75
C GLU A 113 11.02 3.96 13.30
N TRP A 114 10.02 4.54 12.61
CA TRP A 114 9.84 4.33 11.18
C TRP A 114 10.67 5.34 10.41
N GLU A 115 11.51 4.85 9.51
CA GLU A 115 12.28 5.67 8.58
C GLU A 115 11.76 5.43 7.16
N PHE A 116 11.54 6.50 6.40
CA PHE A 116 11.03 6.44 5.02
C PHE A 116 12.10 6.87 4.03
N MET A 117 12.21 6.14 2.93
CA MET A 117 13.22 6.40 1.90
C MET A 117 12.56 6.51 0.54
N ILE A 118 12.98 7.53 -0.22
CA ILE A 118 12.70 7.68 -1.66
C ILE A 118 13.75 7.00 -2.52
N ASP A 119 14.98 6.95 -2.02
CA ASP A 119 16.17 6.48 -2.68
C ASP A 119 16.69 5.23 -1.94
N ARG A 120 16.29 4.09 -2.50
CA ARG A 120 16.89 2.75 -2.50
C ARG A 120 17.63 2.24 -1.26
N LEU A 121 17.11 1.11 -0.76
CA LEU A 121 17.92 -0.12 -0.73
C LEU A 121 18.27 -0.51 -2.19
N PRO A 122 19.51 -0.89 -2.53
CA PRO A 122 19.99 -1.09 -3.92
C PRO A 122 19.21 -2.13 -4.77
N ALA A 123 18.23 -2.84 -4.19
CA ALA A 123 17.47 -3.90 -4.83
C ALA A 123 16.06 -3.53 -5.31
N VAL A 124 15.48 -2.36 -4.97
CA VAL A 124 14.09 -2.02 -5.36
C VAL A 124 14.01 -0.63 -6.01
N PRO A 125 13.46 -0.50 -7.23
CA PRO A 125 13.33 0.80 -7.91
C PRO A 125 12.26 1.68 -7.26
N THR A 126 12.41 3.00 -7.39
CA THR A 126 11.32 3.96 -7.17
C THR A 126 10.20 3.66 -8.17
N ILE A 127 9.02 3.31 -7.69
CA ILE A 127 7.90 2.93 -8.55
C ILE A 127 6.89 4.07 -8.58
N ILE A 128 6.82 4.72 -9.75
CA ILE A 128 5.75 5.63 -10.12
C ILE A 128 4.73 4.83 -10.91
N TYR A 129 3.58 4.56 -10.31
CA TYR A 129 2.46 3.93 -10.98
C TYR A 129 1.54 5.00 -11.57
N THR A 130 1.37 4.96 -12.89
CA THR A 130 0.57 5.96 -13.61
C THR A 130 -0.82 5.42 -13.91
N VAL A 131 -1.85 6.20 -13.58
CA VAL A 131 -3.26 5.79 -13.65
C VAL A 131 -4.03 6.69 -14.61
N ARG A 132 -4.73 6.10 -15.58
CA ARG A 132 -5.65 6.86 -16.44
C ARG A 132 -6.88 7.31 -15.64
N LYS A 133 -7.18 8.62 -15.72
CA LYS A 133 -8.31 9.27 -15.05
C LYS A 133 -9.68 8.78 -15.54
N SER A 134 -9.78 8.45 -16.82
CA SER A 134 -11.03 8.03 -17.44
C SER A 134 -10.91 6.61 -18.02
N GLY A 135 -12.01 5.86 -17.93
CA GLY A 135 -12.26 4.68 -18.76
C GLY A 135 -12.70 5.11 -20.16
N SER A 136 -13.23 4.17 -20.95
CA SER A 136 -13.87 4.50 -22.23
C SER A 136 -14.95 5.56 -22.04
N ARG A 137 -15.32 6.32 -23.10
CA ARG A 137 -16.45 7.28 -23.04
C ARG A 137 -17.73 6.66 -22.48
N ASP A 138 -17.94 5.36 -22.73
CA ASP A 138 -19.12 4.62 -22.29
C ASP A 138 -19.08 4.19 -20.81
N HIS A 139 -17.90 4.29 -20.17
CA HIS A 139 -17.67 3.91 -18.78
C HIS A 139 -16.67 4.89 -18.13
N PRO A 140 -17.07 6.15 -17.86
CA PRO A 140 -16.21 7.10 -17.19
C PRO A 140 -15.85 6.57 -15.79
N ILE A 141 -14.57 6.66 -15.43
CA ILE A 141 -14.09 6.29 -14.11
C ILE A 141 -14.17 7.55 -13.24
N GLU A 142 -14.65 7.40 -12.01
CA GLU A 142 -14.63 8.48 -11.03
C GLU A 142 -13.16 8.87 -10.74
N ASN A 143 -12.78 10.09 -11.09
CA ASN A 143 -11.46 10.63 -10.79
C ASN A 143 -11.38 11.11 -9.33
N SER A 144 -11.25 10.16 -8.41
CA SER A 144 -11.09 10.43 -6.97
C SER A 144 -9.88 9.72 -6.38
N PHE A 145 -9.36 10.24 -5.27
CA PHE A 145 -8.30 9.58 -4.51
C PHE A 145 -8.67 8.14 -4.10
N LYS A 146 -9.96 7.87 -3.88
CA LYS A 146 -10.44 6.52 -3.57
C LYS A 146 -10.18 5.56 -4.73
N THR A 147 -10.56 5.94 -5.95
CA THR A 147 -10.30 5.13 -7.15
C THR A 147 -8.80 4.95 -7.38
N LEU A 148 -8.02 6.02 -7.20
CA LEU A 148 -6.57 5.99 -7.35
C LEU A 148 -5.91 5.02 -6.35
N SER A 149 -6.33 5.08 -5.09
CA SER A 149 -5.94 4.16 -4.01
C SER A 149 -6.30 2.71 -4.33
N GLU A 150 -7.53 2.44 -4.78
CA GLU A 150 -7.96 1.08 -5.15
C GLU A 150 -7.10 0.48 -6.27
N LYS A 151 -6.80 1.27 -7.30
CA LYS A 151 -5.92 0.84 -8.41
C LYS A 151 -4.48 0.61 -7.94
N ALA A 152 -3.95 1.48 -7.09
CA ALA A 152 -2.62 1.31 -6.50
C ALA A 152 -2.51 0.03 -5.66
N ARG A 153 -3.51 -0.22 -4.79
CA ARG A 153 -3.59 -1.44 -3.99
C ARG A 153 -3.62 -2.68 -4.88
N LEU A 154 -4.45 -2.67 -5.93
CA LEU A 154 -4.53 -3.79 -6.86
C LEU A 154 -3.17 -4.03 -7.55
N PHE A 155 -2.52 -2.97 -8.04
CA PHE A 155 -1.20 -3.04 -8.66
C PHE A 155 -0.16 -3.69 -7.72
N VAL A 156 -0.11 -3.29 -6.45
CA VAL A 156 0.81 -3.88 -5.46
C VAL A 156 0.46 -5.34 -5.15
N LEU A 157 -0.82 -5.63 -4.93
CA LEU A 157 -1.30 -6.98 -4.62
C LEU A 157 -1.04 -7.99 -5.73
N THR A 158 -1.04 -7.56 -6.98
CA THR A 158 -0.77 -8.44 -8.12
C THR A 158 0.65 -8.34 -8.65
N ALA A 159 1.49 -7.46 -8.09
CA ALA A 159 2.78 -7.10 -8.67
C ALA A 159 2.68 -6.72 -10.17
N GLY A 160 1.55 -6.12 -10.56
CA GLY A 160 1.25 -5.81 -11.96
C GLY A 160 0.87 -7.01 -12.84
N THR A 161 0.71 -8.22 -12.28
CA THR A 161 0.30 -9.45 -12.99
C THR A 161 -1.20 -9.76 -12.83
N VAL A 162 -1.65 -10.92 -13.33
CA VAL A 162 -3.08 -11.34 -13.34
C VAL A 162 -3.46 -12.28 -12.17
N GLY A 163 -2.51 -12.64 -11.30
CA GLY A 163 -2.76 -13.59 -10.21
C GLY A 163 -3.61 -12.99 -9.09
N ASN A 164 -4.88 -13.39 -9.00
CA ASN A 164 -5.91 -12.73 -8.18
C ASN A 164 -6.29 -13.44 -6.86
N TYR A 165 -5.62 -14.54 -6.49
CA TYR A 165 -5.96 -15.32 -5.30
C TYR A 165 -5.08 -14.99 -4.08
N GLY A 166 -5.69 -14.96 -2.89
CA GLY A 166 -5.00 -14.73 -1.61
C GLY A 166 -4.98 -13.26 -1.15
N CYS A 167 -4.31 -12.99 -0.03
CA CYS A 167 -4.35 -11.67 0.64
C CYS A 167 -2.95 -11.10 0.91
N SER A 168 -1.93 -11.76 0.37
CA SER A 168 -0.52 -11.45 0.60
C SER A 168 0.05 -10.80 -0.66
N ILE A 169 0.91 -9.80 -0.45
CA ILE A 169 1.79 -9.30 -1.49
C ILE A 169 2.95 -10.25 -1.70
N ASP A 170 3.58 -10.18 -2.85
CA ASP A 170 4.83 -10.90 -3.10
C ASP A 170 5.96 -10.19 -2.33
N ASN A 171 6.27 -10.69 -1.13
CA ASN A 171 7.32 -10.14 -0.28
C ASN A 171 8.69 -10.16 -0.95
N MET A 172 8.98 -11.19 -1.75
CA MET A 172 10.26 -11.31 -2.44
C MET A 172 10.40 -10.21 -3.49
N TYR A 173 9.34 -9.98 -4.27
CA TYR A 173 9.31 -8.90 -5.25
C TYR A 173 9.40 -7.51 -4.61
N TRP A 174 8.63 -7.25 -3.55
CA TRP A 174 8.48 -5.91 -2.99
C TRP A 174 9.55 -5.51 -1.97
N PHE A 175 10.15 -6.48 -1.26
CA PHE A 175 11.09 -6.22 -0.16
C PHE A 175 12.45 -6.91 -0.32
N GLY A 176 12.59 -7.83 -1.29
CA GLY A 176 13.85 -8.53 -1.54
C GLY A 176 14.28 -9.48 -0.42
N ASP A 177 13.41 -9.79 0.54
CA ASP A 177 13.72 -10.69 1.65
C ASP A 177 13.86 -12.13 1.11
N GLN A 178 15.11 -12.57 0.94
CA GLN A 178 15.44 -14.00 0.90
C GLN A 178 15.49 -14.45 2.36
N ASN A 179 14.77 -15.51 2.71
CA ASN A 179 14.96 -16.16 4.00
C ASN A 179 16.46 -16.49 4.17
N GLN A 180 17.16 -15.75 5.02
CA GLN A 180 18.48 -16.09 5.57
C GLN A 180 18.46 -15.84 7.08
#